data_AF-X8GUX5-F1
#
_entry.id   AF-X8GUX5-F1
#
_cell.length_a   1.000
_cell.length_b   1.000
_cell.length_c   1.000
_cell.angle_alpha   90.00
_cell.angle_beta   90.00
_cell.angle_gamma   90.00
#
_symmetry.space_group_name_H-M   'P 1'
#
loop_
_entity.id
_entity.type
_entity.pdbx_description
1 polymer ?
#
loop_
_entity_poly.entity_id
_entity_poly.type
_entity_poly.pdbx_seq_one_letter_code
_entity_poly.pdbx_strand_id
1 'polypeptide(L)'
;PNVPTLPTALSFSPVTPTVTAPTAPTVSLFDPVRLNFVATGYGQPSNTIFSPSGGNAIANNYKEYDTGGTTFKINTVSGVPSWSGTLIGKDDGGTPTTLISPHSATGKIYSFFNDTQGRDVIHKGNYEMSRDDGASYNPTVMFISLNPYSHNISSPRTYDFQGTVDLIGHNNPSSPNVLVGMEHQLLGNNGTSVLKNSGTINLKSGNNVIGIIIDTEGGHGQNQTINAGTINISSERSIGIDYGYYVTTPPKTDVQLGNINVNGSNNYGFRMRYYPNSGYYDLTNVSGANGTIKVGGNNNIGVSIAQGASSGDPISKINDLNILVGGTNNIGFYRNSDSSPAGLNTGAMTLNSSRLGSTFNFDSTATGSALIRSDIHEVILDKDITVGATGVKNALMQAGNEGKVTLASGKKITSTTAAEFYGMTAGSFTGTADGKKAIAKNNGELNIGGNKSLGMAIDVDDEGINNGKINFSGTSGAGVYNTGTFTSNSGSEINISGQSSVGAFNSGTNGNLTIANGAKIQGTADDTTGIYGTDGTATNNGTITMTADSVKGLVAGGANA
;
A
#
# COMPACT_ATOMS: atom_id res chain seq x y z
N PRO A 1 91.90 -2.80 -4.68
CA PRO A 1 90.69 -2.84 -5.52
C PRO A 1 89.44 -2.59 -4.65
N ASN A 2 88.83 -1.40 -4.78
CA ASN A 2 87.56 -1.10 -4.11
C ASN A 2 86.44 -1.88 -4.81
N VAL A 3 85.92 -2.90 -4.15
CA VAL A 3 84.72 -3.61 -4.61
C VAL A 3 83.52 -2.71 -4.32
N PRO A 4 82.71 -2.32 -5.33
CA PRO A 4 81.52 -1.53 -5.09
C PRO A 4 80.53 -2.32 -4.24
N THR A 5 79.99 -1.70 -3.18
CA THR A 5 78.85 -2.26 -2.46
C THR A 5 77.63 -2.23 -3.36
N LEU A 6 77.07 -3.39 -3.69
CA LEU A 6 75.79 -3.47 -4.39
C LEU A 6 74.70 -2.80 -3.54
N PRO A 7 73.72 -2.11 -4.17
CA PRO A 7 72.58 -1.57 -3.44
C PRO A 7 71.84 -2.69 -2.71
N THR A 8 71.35 -2.39 -1.50
CA THR A 8 70.51 -3.30 -0.72
C THR A 8 69.28 -3.69 -1.54
N ALA A 9 69.00 -5.00 -1.63
CA ALA A 9 67.81 -5.49 -2.31
C ALA A 9 66.57 -4.84 -1.68
N LEU A 10 65.73 -4.19 -2.48
CA LEU A 10 64.43 -3.71 -2.05
C LEU A 10 63.59 -4.91 -1.59
N SER A 11 63.30 -5.00 -0.30
CA SER A 11 62.35 -6.00 0.21
C SER A 11 60.94 -5.51 -0.08
N PHE A 12 60.21 -6.20 -0.95
CA PHE A 12 58.80 -5.96 -1.18
C PHE A 12 57.98 -6.89 -0.28
N SER A 13 57.24 -6.33 0.68
CA SER A 13 56.31 -7.07 1.53
C SER A 13 54.88 -6.56 1.25
N PRO A 14 54.20 -7.14 0.24
CA PRO A 14 52.83 -6.72 -0.08
C PRO A 14 51.92 -6.98 1.13
N VAL A 15 51.12 -5.97 1.49
CA VAL A 15 50.10 -6.09 2.53
C VAL A 15 48.77 -6.40 1.85
N THR A 16 48.10 -7.46 2.28
CA THR A 16 46.73 -7.73 1.85
C THR A 16 45.80 -6.68 2.45
N PRO A 17 45.11 -5.86 1.66
CA PRO A 17 44.20 -4.86 2.21
C PRO A 17 43.02 -5.57 2.91
N THR A 18 42.79 -5.24 4.18
CA THR A 18 41.61 -5.71 4.90
C THR A 18 40.44 -4.76 4.63
N VAL A 19 39.31 -5.27 4.15
CA VAL A 19 38.07 -4.50 3.96
C VAL A 19 36.95 -5.18 4.75
N THR A 20 36.19 -4.40 5.49
CA THR A 20 34.98 -4.90 6.14
C THR A 20 33.83 -4.90 5.13
N ALA A 21 33.25 -6.07 4.88
CA ALA A 21 32.06 -6.17 4.04
C ALA A 21 30.89 -5.39 4.68
N PRO A 22 30.08 -4.67 3.89
CA PRO A 22 28.82 -4.11 4.37
C PRO A 22 27.94 -5.22 4.96
N THR A 23 27.08 -4.86 5.93
CA THR A 23 26.12 -5.83 6.47
C THR A 23 25.12 -6.21 5.38
N ALA A 24 24.88 -7.52 5.20
CA ALA A 24 23.86 -8.01 4.28
C ALA A 24 22.49 -7.42 4.66
N PRO A 25 21.71 -6.92 3.69
CA PRO A 25 20.41 -6.34 3.98
C PRO A 25 19.44 -7.42 4.46
N THR A 26 18.59 -7.07 5.42
CA THR A 26 17.50 -7.96 5.88
C THR A 26 16.17 -7.44 5.36
N VAL A 27 16.06 -7.31 4.04
CA VAL A 27 14.83 -6.85 3.38
C VAL A 27 13.68 -7.80 3.71
N SER A 28 12.53 -7.26 4.14
CA SER A 28 11.31 -8.05 4.27
C SER A 28 10.44 -7.85 3.03
N LEU A 29 10.34 -8.88 2.19
CA LEU A 29 9.28 -9.02 1.19
C LEU A 29 8.24 -10.01 1.72
N PHE A 30 7.44 -9.60 2.70
CA PHE A 30 6.27 -10.43 3.02
C PHE A 30 5.38 -10.53 1.77
N ASP A 31 4.78 -11.69 1.55
CA ASP A 31 3.77 -11.87 0.49
C ASP A 31 2.43 -11.31 1.02
N PRO A 32 1.91 -10.21 0.47
CA PRO A 32 0.66 -9.66 0.94
C PRO A 32 -0.47 -10.66 0.76
N VAL A 33 -1.22 -10.89 1.84
CA VAL A 33 -2.31 -11.85 1.84
C VAL A 33 -3.36 -11.47 0.78
N ARG A 34 -3.58 -12.37 -0.19
CA ARG A 34 -4.68 -12.20 -1.15
C ARG A 34 -6.04 -12.34 -0.46
N LEU A 35 -6.76 -11.23 -0.38
CA LEU A 35 -8.12 -11.17 0.17
C LEU A 35 -9.13 -11.53 -0.93
N ASN A 36 -9.43 -12.81 -1.05
CA ASN A 36 -10.22 -13.37 -2.16
C ASN A 36 -11.74 -13.15 -2.04
N PHE A 37 -12.25 -12.76 -0.86
CA PHE A 37 -13.66 -12.39 -0.73
C PHE A 37 -13.99 -11.23 -1.67
N VAL A 38 -15.16 -11.32 -2.30
CA VAL A 38 -15.73 -10.28 -3.17
C VAL A 38 -17.05 -9.92 -2.54
N ALA A 39 -17.12 -8.72 -1.96
CA ALA A 39 -18.40 -8.19 -1.51
C ALA A 39 -19.30 -7.90 -2.71
N THR A 40 -20.60 -8.09 -2.51
CA THR A 40 -21.60 -7.97 -3.57
C THR A 40 -22.92 -7.51 -2.99
N GLY A 41 -23.65 -6.68 -3.73
CA GLY A 41 -24.96 -6.21 -3.37
C GLY A 41 -26.12 -7.15 -3.66
N TYR A 42 -27.32 -6.56 -3.65
CA TYR A 42 -28.61 -7.23 -3.79
C TYR A 42 -29.69 -6.20 -4.15
N GLY A 43 -30.87 -6.67 -4.57
CA GLY A 43 -32.04 -5.81 -4.78
C GLY A 43 -32.78 -5.47 -3.48
N GLN A 44 -32.98 -4.18 -3.21
CA GLN A 44 -33.53 -3.66 -1.96
C GLN A 44 -35.05 -3.51 -1.98
N PRO A 45 -35.72 -3.67 -0.82
CA PRO A 45 -37.12 -3.31 -0.67
C PRO A 45 -37.33 -1.79 -0.70
N SER A 46 -38.46 -1.33 -1.25
CA SER A 46 -38.78 0.10 -1.43
C SER A 46 -39.74 0.68 -0.40
N ASN A 47 -40.28 -0.12 0.51
CA ASN A 47 -41.21 0.36 1.53
C ASN A 47 -40.49 0.94 2.76
N THR A 48 -41.06 2.00 3.34
CA THR A 48 -40.62 2.55 4.63
C THR A 48 -41.21 1.74 5.76
N ILE A 49 -40.43 0.84 6.35
CA ILE A 49 -40.93 -0.08 7.38
C ILE A 49 -39.80 -0.73 8.19
N PHE A 50 -40.11 -1.11 9.42
CA PHE A 50 -39.39 -2.17 10.11
C PHE A 50 -39.96 -3.55 9.79
N SER A 51 -39.13 -4.45 9.27
CA SER A 51 -39.48 -5.83 8.92
C SER A 51 -38.86 -6.82 9.92
N PRO A 52 -39.42 -6.97 11.14
CA PRO A 52 -38.80 -7.75 12.21
C PRO A 52 -38.63 -9.25 11.88
N SER A 53 -39.41 -9.78 10.94
CA SER A 53 -39.24 -11.15 10.46
C SER A 53 -37.99 -11.38 9.61
N GLY A 54 -37.33 -10.32 9.11
CA GLY A 54 -36.26 -10.43 8.11
C GLY A 54 -36.79 -10.68 6.70
N GLY A 55 -35.98 -11.35 5.86
CA GLY A 55 -36.33 -11.73 4.49
C GLY A 55 -35.66 -10.89 3.40
N ASN A 56 -35.04 -9.76 3.75
CA ASN A 56 -34.12 -8.98 2.93
C ASN A 56 -33.31 -8.03 3.84
N ALA A 57 -34.02 -7.15 4.55
CA ALA A 57 -33.46 -6.20 5.51
C ALA A 57 -34.46 -5.87 6.62
N ILE A 58 -33.97 -5.33 7.74
CA ILE A 58 -34.77 -5.06 8.95
C ILE A 58 -35.31 -3.63 8.97
N ALA A 59 -34.45 -2.64 8.77
CA ALA A 59 -34.75 -1.23 8.86
C ALA A 59 -34.70 -0.60 7.46
N ASN A 60 -35.87 -0.37 6.88
CA ASN A 60 -36.00 -0.02 5.47
C ASN A 60 -36.47 1.42 5.33
N ASN A 61 -35.71 2.22 4.60
CA ASN A 61 -36.17 3.48 4.02
C ASN A 61 -36.75 4.48 5.03
N TYR A 62 -36.16 4.69 6.21
CA TYR A 62 -36.46 5.86 7.04
C TYR A 62 -35.51 7.02 6.70
N LYS A 63 -35.98 8.27 6.82
CA LYS A 63 -35.13 9.46 6.59
C LYS A 63 -34.20 9.78 7.75
N GLU A 64 -34.51 9.26 8.94
CA GLU A 64 -33.67 9.44 10.12
C GLU A 64 -33.64 8.15 10.93
N TYR A 65 -32.45 7.79 11.42
CA TYR A 65 -32.25 6.73 12.41
C TYR A 65 -31.57 7.29 13.65
N ASP A 66 -31.98 6.81 14.83
CA ASP A 66 -31.38 7.16 16.11
C ASP A 66 -31.47 5.97 17.09
N THR A 67 -30.49 5.86 17.99
CA THR A 67 -30.41 4.81 19.02
C THR A 67 -30.79 5.31 20.42
N GLY A 68 -31.24 6.57 20.53
CA GLY A 68 -31.67 7.18 21.78
C GLY A 68 -30.54 7.32 22.80
N GLY A 69 -29.28 7.38 22.34
CA GLY A 69 -28.09 7.46 23.19
C GLY A 69 -27.55 6.13 23.73
N THR A 70 -28.17 5.00 23.38
CA THR A 70 -27.68 3.65 23.76
C THR A 70 -26.92 2.99 22.61
N THR A 71 -26.23 1.87 22.86
CA THR A 71 -25.66 1.05 21.79
C THR A 71 -26.69 0.03 21.32
N PHE A 72 -27.06 0.09 20.04
CA PHE A 72 -27.90 -0.89 19.38
C PHE A 72 -27.04 -2.05 18.86
N LYS A 73 -27.28 -3.26 19.37
CA LYS A 73 -26.47 -4.44 19.06
C LYS A 73 -27.17 -5.35 18.08
N ILE A 74 -26.47 -5.78 17.05
CA ILE A 74 -26.93 -6.67 15.98
C ILE A 74 -26.00 -7.88 15.96
N ASN A 75 -26.54 -9.08 16.08
CA ASN A 75 -25.78 -10.31 15.94
C ASN A 75 -26.41 -11.18 14.85
N THR A 76 -25.64 -11.47 13.81
CA THR A 76 -26.07 -12.27 12.67
C THR A 76 -25.46 -13.66 12.73
N VAL A 77 -26.29 -14.68 12.89
CA VAL A 77 -25.88 -16.10 12.93
C VAL A 77 -26.46 -16.82 11.73
N SER A 78 -25.61 -17.35 10.85
CA SER A 78 -26.02 -17.98 9.59
C SER A 78 -27.00 -17.11 8.78
N GLY A 79 -26.70 -15.82 8.73
CA GLY A 79 -27.51 -14.80 8.04
C GLY A 79 -28.76 -14.34 8.77
N VAL A 80 -29.14 -14.96 9.90
CA VAL A 80 -30.33 -14.59 10.68
C VAL A 80 -29.94 -13.58 11.76
N PRO A 81 -30.49 -12.35 11.72
CA PRO A 81 -30.17 -11.33 12.71
C PRO A 81 -30.97 -11.49 14.01
N SER A 82 -30.32 -11.12 15.10
CA SER A 82 -30.93 -10.81 16.39
C SER A 82 -30.43 -9.46 16.86
N TRP A 83 -31.23 -8.74 17.65
CA TRP A 83 -30.85 -7.41 18.12
C TRP A 83 -31.38 -7.05 19.50
N SER A 84 -30.72 -6.07 20.11
CA SER A 84 -31.07 -5.48 21.40
C SER A 84 -30.70 -3.99 21.46
N GLY A 85 -31.34 -3.25 22.36
CA GLY A 85 -31.19 -1.79 22.48
C GLY A 85 -32.31 -1.04 21.76
N THR A 86 -32.22 0.29 21.72
CA THR A 86 -33.24 1.15 21.11
C THR A 86 -32.87 1.51 19.67
N LEU A 87 -33.83 1.42 18.76
CA LEU A 87 -33.72 1.95 17.41
C LEU A 87 -35.03 2.65 17.02
N ILE A 88 -34.92 3.91 16.65
CA ILE A 88 -36.02 4.76 16.23
C ILE A 88 -35.78 5.15 14.77
N GLY A 89 -36.79 4.94 13.92
CA GLY A 89 -36.83 5.43 12.54
C GLY A 89 -37.86 6.55 12.42
N LYS A 90 -37.58 7.61 11.66
CA LYS A 90 -38.57 8.63 11.28
C LYS A 90 -38.82 8.61 9.78
N ASP A 91 -40.09 8.62 9.40
CA ASP A 91 -40.52 8.70 8.00
C ASP A 91 -40.41 10.14 7.44
N ASP A 92 -40.82 10.33 6.19
CA ASP A 92 -40.81 11.65 5.55
C ASP A 92 -41.66 12.70 6.28
N GLY A 93 -42.75 12.28 6.92
CA GLY A 93 -43.59 13.13 7.78
C GLY A 93 -42.94 13.50 9.12
N GLY A 94 -41.84 12.84 9.50
CA GLY A 94 -41.18 13.00 10.79
C GLY A 94 -41.82 12.16 11.90
N THR A 95 -42.72 11.23 11.55
CA THR A 95 -43.40 10.36 12.50
C THR A 95 -42.42 9.29 13.00
N PRO A 96 -42.15 9.22 14.31
CA PRO A 96 -41.24 8.21 14.85
C PRO A 96 -41.91 6.84 14.91
N THR A 97 -41.17 5.81 14.53
CA THR A 97 -41.49 4.40 14.78
C THR A 97 -40.32 3.79 15.54
N THR A 98 -40.59 2.95 16.54
CA THR A 98 -39.55 2.23 17.29
C THR A 98 -39.55 0.75 16.89
N LEU A 99 -38.37 0.20 16.60
CA LEU A 99 -38.22 -1.23 16.31
C LEU A 99 -38.44 -2.04 17.59
N ILE A 100 -39.20 -3.13 17.48
CA ILE A 100 -39.41 -4.07 18.58
C ILE A 100 -38.06 -4.68 18.99
N SER A 101 -37.71 -4.62 20.28
CA SER A 101 -36.40 -5.02 20.79
C SER A 101 -36.50 -5.40 22.28
N PRO A 102 -35.81 -6.46 22.76
CA PRO A 102 -34.97 -7.38 21.98
C PRO A 102 -35.80 -8.29 21.07
N HIS A 103 -35.21 -8.73 19.97
CA HIS A 103 -35.88 -9.62 19.02
C HIS A 103 -34.89 -10.46 18.22
N SER A 104 -35.37 -11.60 17.71
CA SER A 104 -34.65 -12.44 16.74
C SER A 104 -35.55 -12.65 15.53
N ALA A 105 -35.05 -12.32 14.35
CA ALA A 105 -35.76 -12.58 13.11
C ALA A 105 -35.87 -14.09 12.85
N THR A 106 -36.83 -14.47 12.00
CA THR A 106 -36.96 -15.84 11.50
C THR A 106 -36.29 -16.02 10.14
N GLY A 107 -36.16 -14.95 9.37
CA GLY A 107 -35.55 -14.92 8.04
C GLY A 107 -34.13 -14.37 8.05
N LYS A 108 -33.37 -14.72 7.01
CA LYS A 108 -32.03 -14.15 6.78
C LYS A 108 -32.12 -12.71 6.29
N ILE A 109 -30.97 -12.03 6.25
CA ILE A 109 -30.83 -10.68 5.67
C ILE A 109 -29.62 -10.59 4.75
N TYR A 110 -29.67 -9.63 3.82
CA TYR A 110 -28.50 -9.10 3.13
C TYR A 110 -27.92 -7.90 3.89
N SER A 111 -28.78 -7.02 4.40
CA SER A 111 -28.38 -5.84 5.17
C SER A 111 -29.29 -5.64 6.39
N PHE A 112 -28.81 -4.96 7.43
CA PHE A 112 -29.70 -4.54 8.51
C PHE A 112 -30.50 -3.29 8.13
N PHE A 113 -29.80 -2.27 7.61
CA PHE A 113 -30.37 -1.02 7.13
C PHE A 113 -30.30 -0.96 5.60
N ASN A 114 -31.34 -0.45 4.96
CA ASN A 114 -31.25 0.01 3.57
C ASN A 114 -31.99 1.32 3.33
N ASP A 115 -31.59 2.00 2.26
CA ASP A 115 -32.36 3.11 1.69
C ASP A 115 -32.29 3.11 0.16
N THR A 116 -33.46 3.39 -0.43
CA THR A 116 -33.70 3.47 -1.87
C THR A 116 -34.42 4.75 -2.29
N GLN A 117 -34.84 5.59 -1.33
CA GLN A 117 -35.90 6.58 -1.53
C GLN A 117 -35.44 7.92 -2.13
N GLY A 118 -34.20 8.01 -2.60
CA GLY A 118 -33.70 9.18 -3.33
C GLY A 118 -33.87 10.51 -2.56
N ARG A 119 -33.60 10.49 -1.27
CA ARG A 119 -33.72 11.64 -0.35
C ARG A 119 -32.50 11.73 0.57
N ASP A 120 -32.41 12.83 1.30
CA ASP A 120 -31.39 12.97 2.34
C ASP A 120 -31.76 12.13 3.57
N VAL A 121 -30.76 11.44 4.12
CA VAL A 121 -30.92 10.58 5.31
C VAL A 121 -29.89 10.98 6.35
N ILE A 122 -30.32 11.06 7.60
CA ILE A 122 -29.45 11.29 8.76
C ILE A 122 -29.45 10.04 9.64
N HIS A 123 -28.32 9.34 9.72
CA HIS A 123 -28.18 8.12 10.52
C HIS A 123 -27.27 8.38 11.72
N LYS A 124 -27.86 8.44 12.91
CA LYS A 124 -27.17 8.76 14.19
C LYS A 124 -27.15 7.56 15.12
N GLY A 125 -26.28 7.60 16.12
CA GLY A 125 -26.29 6.66 17.23
C GLY A 125 -25.07 5.75 17.31
N ASN A 126 -25.10 4.81 18.25
CA ASN A 126 -24.02 3.86 18.48
C ASN A 126 -24.48 2.44 18.13
N TYR A 127 -23.67 1.72 17.37
CA TYR A 127 -24.01 0.41 16.84
C TYR A 127 -22.88 -0.59 17.07
N GLU A 128 -23.24 -1.84 17.28
CA GLU A 128 -22.32 -2.98 17.24
C GLU A 128 -22.96 -4.05 16.35
N MET A 129 -22.26 -4.51 15.32
CA MET A 129 -22.73 -5.57 14.45
C MET A 129 -21.69 -6.69 14.35
N SER A 130 -22.10 -7.90 14.67
CA SER A 130 -21.30 -9.11 14.49
C SER A 130 -21.92 -10.04 13.47
N ARG A 131 -21.06 -10.84 12.82
CA ARG A 131 -21.48 -11.99 12.04
C ARG A 131 -20.62 -13.22 12.33
N ASP A 132 -21.24 -14.39 12.28
CA ASP A 132 -20.52 -15.66 12.25
C ASP A 132 -20.05 -16.01 10.82
N ASP A 133 -19.47 -17.21 10.69
CA ASP A 133 -19.06 -17.77 9.39
C ASP A 133 -20.16 -18.65 8.75
N GLY A 134 -21.40 -18.54 9.23
CA GLY A 134 -22.52 -19.34 8.78
C GLY A 134 -23.06 -18.88 7.43
N ALA A 135 -23.66 -19.81 6.68
CA ALA A 135 -24.21 -19.53 5.36
C ALA A 135 -25.36 -18.50 5.42
N SER A 136 -25.20 -17.38 4.71
CA SER A 136 -26.22 -16.33 4.56
C SER A 136 -26.95 -16.46 3.22
N TYR A 137 -27.64 -15.41 2.72
CA TYR A 137 -28.20 -15.44 1.35
C TYR A 137 -27.10 -15.39 0.29
N ASN A 138 -26.10 -14.55 0.52
CA ASN A 138 -24.83 -14.54 -0.22
C ASN A 138 -23.69 -14.38 0.81
N PRO A 139 -22.41 -14.41 0.40
CA PRO A 139 -21.28 -14.28 1.34
C PRO A 139 -21.20 -12.94 2.07
N THR A 140 -21.95 -11.92 1.64
CA THR A 140 -21.93 -10.55 2.15
C THR A 140 -23.10 -10.33 3.11
N VAL A 141 -22.79 -9.83 4.31
CA VAL A 141 -23.80 -9.28 5.22
C VAL A 141 -23.41 -7.84 5.52
N MET A 142 -24.38 -6.93 5.43
CA MET A 142 -24.17 -5.50 5.53
C MET A 142 -24.83 -4.89 6.76
N PHE A 143 -24.18 -3.89 7.34
CA PHE A 143 -24.83 -2.98 8.28
C PHE A 143 -25.75 -2.03 7.51
N ILE A 144 -25.24 -1.28 6.52
CA ILE A 144 -26.03 -0.40 5.64
C ILE A 144 -25.86 -0.79 4.17
N SER A 145 -26.94 -0.78 3.41
CA SER A 145 -26.95 -0.86 1.96
C SER A 145 -27.71 0.33 1.35
N LEU A 146 -26.99 1.22 0.68
CA LEU A 146 -27.56 2.36 -0.03
C LEU A 146 -27.65 2.02 -1.51
N ASN A 147 -28.87 1.99 -2.04
CA ASN A 147 -29.12 1.82 -3.47
C ASN A 147 -30.17 2.83 -3.95
N PRO A 148 -29.74 4.01 -4.37
CA PRO A 148 -30.64 5.10 -4.63
C PRO A 148 -31.28 4.94 -6.00
N TYR A 149 -32.53 4.48 -6.05
CA TYR A 149 -33.36 4.44 -7.28
C TYR A 149 -33.75 5.85 -7.80
N SER A 150 -32.89 6.85 -7.64
CA SER A 150 -33.15 8.28 -7.87
C SER A 150 -33.25 8.63 -9.36
N HIS A 151 -34.12 7.95 -10.10
CA HIS A 151 -34.25 8.06 -11.54
C HIS A 151 -34.72 9.45 -12.01
N ASN A 152 -35.31 10.26 -11.12
CA ASN A 152 -36.03 11.50 -11.50
C ASN A 152 -35.62 12.76 -10.73
N ILE A 153 -34.57 12.73 -9.89
CA ILE A 153 -34.16 13.85 -9.04
C ILE A 153 -32.81 14.38 -9.52
N SER A 154 -32.70 15.69 -9.77
CA SER A 154 -31.47 16.32 -10.27
C SER A 154 -30.54 16.86 -9.16
N SER A 155 -31.08 17.15 -7.97
CA SER A 155 -30.27 17.60 -6.83
C SER A 155 -29.54 16.42 -6.17
N PRO A 156 -28.28 16.58 -5.73
CA PRO A 156 -27.58 15.55 -4.96
C PRO A 156 -28.37 15.12 -3.71
N ARG A 157 -28.29 13.83 -3.37
CA ARG A 157 -28.93 13.24 -2.19
C ARG A 157 -27.92 12.56 -1.30
N THR A 158 -27.93 12.90 -0.03
CA THR A 158 -26.90 12.49 0.92
C THR A 158 -27.46 11.54 1.96
N TYR A 159 -26.94 10.33 2.00
CA TYR A 159 -27.04 9.46 3.16
C TYR A 159 -25.85 9.76 4.08
N ASP A 160 -26.09 10.45 5.19
CA ASP A 160 -25.06 10.86 6.14
C ASP A 160 -25.08 10.00 7.40
N PHE A 161 -24.11 9.09 7.50
CA PHE A 161 -23.84 8.35 8.73
C PHE A 161 -23.02 9.21 9.69
N GLN A 162 -23.64 9.65 10.77
CA GLN A 162 -23.08 10.50 11.83
C GLN A 162 -22.82 9.73 13.13
N GLY A 163 -23.05 8.41 13.12
CA GLY A 163 -22.92 7.55 14.28
C GLY A 163 -21.54 6.93 14.49
N THR A 164 -21.48 5.96 15.40
CA THR A 164 -20.34 5.03 15.53
C THR A 164 -20.83 3.60 15.32
N VAL A 165 -20.11 2.80 14.53
CA VAL A 165 -20.40 1.36 14.38
C VAL A 165 -19.15 0.52 14.64
N ASP A 166 -19.29 -0.45 15.53
CA ASP A 166 -18.30 -1.50 15.78
C ASP A 166 -18.67 -2.76 14.98
N LEU A 167 -17.84 -3.13 14.01
CA LEU A 167 -18.00 -4.29 13.15
C LEU A 167 -17.10 -5.43 13.63
N ILE A 168 -17.69 -6.60 13.86
CA ILE A 168 -17.02 -7.80 14.37
C ILE A 168 -17.18 -8.92 13.34
N GLY A 169 -16.10 -9.21 12.61
CA GLY A 169 -16.04 -10.30 11.64
C GLY A 169 -15.93 -11.67 12.32
N HIS A 170 -15.93 -12.73 11.51
CA HIS A 170 -15.78 -14.10 11.97
C HIS A 170 -14.30 -14.49 12.15
N ASN A 171 -14.03 -15.65 12.76
CA ASN A 171 -12.66 -16.09 13.03
C ASN A 171 -12.02 -17.00 11.95
N ASN A 172 -12.66 -17.18 10.79
CA ASN A 172 -12.13 -18.00 9.69
C ASN A 172 -11.42 -17.16 8.61
N PRO A 173 -10.08 -17.14 8.55
CA PRO A 173 -9.32 -16.34 7.57
C PRO A 173 -9.44 -16.81 6.11
N SER A 174 -9.89 -18.04 5.90
CA SER A 174 -10.02 -18.65 4.56
C SER A 174 -11.43 -18.51 3.98
N SER A 175 -12.37 -18.00 4.77
CA SER A 175 -13.76 -17.93 4.35
C SER A 175 -13.97 -16.87 3.26
N PRO A 176 -14.89 -17.08 2.30
CA PRO A 176 -15.32 -16.03 1.37
C PRO A 176 -16.33 -15.06 2.00
N ASN A 177 -16.82 -15.38 3.20
CA ASN A 177 -17.81 -14.63 3.94
C ASN A 177 -17.23 -13.27 4.38
N VAL A 178 -17.99 -12.18 4.23
CA VAL A 178 -17.56 -10.82 4.59
C VAL A 178 -18.64 -10.02 5.36
N LEU A 179 -18.22 -9.24 6.37
CA LEU A 179 -19.05 -8.20 7.03
C LEU A 179 -18.76 -6.86 6.37
N VAL A 180 -19.79 -6.14 5.95
CA VAL A 180 -19.65 -4.82 5.34
C VAL A 180 -20.32 -3.76 6.22
N GLY A 181 -19.63 -2.66 6.50
CA GLY A 181 -20.20 -1.52 7.20
C GLY A 181 -21.23 -0.79 6.34
N MET A 182 -20.80 -0.29 5.19
CA MET A 182 -21.69 0.40 4.26
C MET A 182 -21.45 -0.03 2.82
N GLU A 183 -22.52 -0.25 2.09
CA GLU A 183 -22.51 -0.38 0.64
C GLU A 183 -23.06 0.88 -0.01
N HIS A 184 -22.36 1.35 -1.03
CA HIS A 184 -22.88 2.28 -2.02
C HIS A 184 -23.07 1.55 -3.34
N GLN A 185 -24.25 0.98 -3.54
CA GLN A 185 -24.62 0.26 -4.75
C GLN A 185 -25.19 1.26 -5.77
N LEU A 186 -24.51 1.42 -6.90
CA LEU A 186 -24.84 2.47 -7.87
C LEU A 186 -25.89 1.99 -8.89
N LEU A 187 -27.01 2.73 -8.94
CA LEU A 187 -28.08 2.57 -9.91
C LEU A 187 -28.79 3.92 -10.14
N GLY A 188 -29.27 4.19 -11.36
CA GLY A 188 -30.12 5.35 -11.67
C GLY A 188 -29.40 6.50 -12.38
N ASN A 189 -30.03 7.05 -13.43
CA ASN A 189 -29.34 7.79 -14.49
C ASN A 189 -29.27 9.33 -14.37
N ASN A 190 -30.06 9.97 -13.50
CA ASN A 190 -30.25 11.43 -13.54
C ASN A 190 -29.85 12.20 -12.27
N GLY A 191 -29.69 11.53 -11.13
CA GLY A 191 -29.33 12.15 -9.84
C GLY A 191 -27.96 11.72 -9.34
N THR A 192 -27.38 12.51 -8.45
CA THR A 192 -26.14 12.17 -7.73
C THR A 192 -26.48 11.62 -6.36
N SER A 193 -26.13 10.36 -6.11
CA SER A 193 -26.10 9.81 -4.77
C SER A 193 -24.78 10.12 -4.08
N VAL A 194 -24.88 10.50 -2.81
CA VAL A 194 -23.77 10.76 -1.92
C VAL A 194 -23.90 9.83 -0.71
N LEU A 195 -23.04 8.81 -0.63
CA LEU A 195 -22.81 8.11 0.63
C LEU A 195 -21.75 8.89 1.42
N LYS A 196 -22.11 9.37 2.61
CA LYS A 196 -21.20 10.12 3.48
C LYS A 196 -21.06 9.46 4.84
N ASN A 197 -19.83 9.08 5.19
CA ASN A 197 -19.46 8.77 6.57
C ASN A 197 -18.97 10.05 7.23
N SER A 198 -19.77 10.70 8.07
CA SER A 198 -19.31 11.76 8.99
C SER A 198 -18.90 11.24 10.36
N GLY A 199 -19.26 9.99 10.66
CA GLY A 199 -19.04 9.32 11.93
C GLY A 199 -17.78 8.46 12.00
N THR A 200 -17.86 7.39 12.78
CA THR A 200 -16.75 6.44 12.98
C THR A 200 -17.17 5.01 12.63
N ILE A 201 -16.39 4.37 11.76
CA ILE A 201 -16.54 2.93 11.45
C ILE A 201 -15.33 2.20 12.04
N ASN A 202 -15.57 1.28 12.96
CA ASN A 202 -14.52 0.46 13.55
C ASN A 202 -14.63 -0.98 13.03
N LEU A 203 -13.66 -1.42 12.23
CA LEU A 203 -13.45 -2.82 11.91
C LEU A 203 -12.68 -3.42 13.09
N LYS A 204 -13.43 -3.80 14.13
CA LYS A 204 -12.93 -3.94 15.50
C LYS A 204 -12.16 -5.23 15.72
N SER A 205 -12.64 -6.34 15.17
CA SER A 205 -12.02 -7.66 15.34
C SER A 205 -12.52 -8.68 14.30
N GLY A 206 -11.90 -9.86 14.29
CA GLY A 206 -12.24 -10.94 13.36
C GLY A 206 -11.56 -10.78 12.00
N ASN A 207 -12.01 -11.56 11.02
CA ASN A 207 -11.51 -11.59 9.65
C ASN A 207 -12.58 -11.09 8.67
N ASN A 208 -12.14 -10.61 7.50
CA ASN A 208 -12.98 -10.26 6.37
C ASN A 208 -14.07 -9.24 6.72
N VAL A 209 -13.63 -8.07 7.15
CA VAL A 209 -14.51 -6.92 7.39
C VAL A 209 -14.16 -5.83 6.38
N ILE A 210 -15.17 -5.17 5.81
CA ILE A 210 -15.00 -4.00 4.96
C ILE A 210 -15.73 -2.80 5.57
N GLY A 211 -15.09 -1.64 5.60
CA GLY A 211 -15.73 -0.40 6.07
C GLY A 211 -16.78 0.10 5.08
N ILE A 212 -16.35 0.39 3.84
CA ILE A 212 -17.21 0.83 2.74
C ILE A 212 -16.92 0.02 1.49
N ILE A 213 -17.96 -0.48 0.83
CA ILE A 213 -17.88 -1.04 -0.53
C ILE A 213 -18.57 -0.11 -1.53
N ILE A 214 -18.04 -0.06 -2.75
CA ILE A 214 -18.65 0.62 -3.89
C ILE A 214 -18.84 -0.42 -4.98
N ASP A 215 -20.07 -0.63 -5.42
CA ASP A 215 -20.38 -1.52 -6.53
C ASP A 215 -21.56 -0.99 -7.36
N THR A 216 -22.06 -1.79 -8.29
CA THR A 216 -23.06 -1.34 -9.27
C THR A 216 -24.15 -2.39 -9.40
N GLU A 217 -25.40 -1.95 -9.61
CA GLU A 217 -26.52 -2.82 -9.99
C GLU A 217 -26.96 -2.62 -11.46
N GLY A 218 -26.62 -1.49 -12.06
CA GLY A 218 -26.95 -1.22 -13.45
C GLY A 218 -26.48 0.15 -13.93
N GLY A 219 -27.14 0.69 -14.96
CA GLY A 219 -26.84 2.02 -15.49
C GLY A 219 -27.04 3.11 -14.44
N HIS A 220 -26.07 4.03 -14.34
CA HIS A 220 -26.11 5.11 -13.37
C HIS A 220 -25.38 6.39 -13.82
N GLY A 221 -25.72 7.51 -13.17
CA GLY A 221 -25.07 8.82 -13.30
C GLY A 221 -23.78 8.97 -12.48
N GLN A 222 -23.34 10.21 -12.24
CA GLN A 222 -22.20 10.50 -11.35
C GLN A 222 -22.62 10.40 -9.88
N ASN A 223 -21.85 9.66 -9.08
CA ASN A 223 -22.09 9.48 -7.64
C ASN A 223 -20.87 9.90 -6.80
N GLN A 224 -21.03 9.96 -5.48
CA GLN A 224 -19.95 10.32 -4.55
C GLN A 224 -19.94 9.39 -3.33
N THR A 225 -18.76 8.93 -2.95
CA THR A 225 -18.53 8.19 -1.69
C THR A 225 -17.52 8.95 -0.87
N ILE A 226 -17.95 9.50 0.27
CA ILE A 226 -17.17 10.45 1.06
C ILE A 226 -16.95 9.89 2.47
N ASN A 227 -15.71 9.55 2.79
CA ASN A 227 -15.29 9.36 4.17
C ASN A 227 -14.86 10.71 4.75
N ALA A 228 -15.77 11.43 5.41
CA ALA A 228 -15.48 12.69 6.11
C ALA A 228 -15.06 12.47 7.58
N GLY A 229 -15.48 11.35 8.16
CA GLY A 229 -15.13 10.92 9.50
C GLY A 229 -13.88 10.04 9.51
N THR A 230 -13.94 8.93 10.25
CA THR A 230 -12.80 8.02 10.40
C THR A 230 -13.21 6.56 10.22
N ILE A 231 -12.34 5.79 9.57
CA ILE A 231 -12.39 4.33 9.55
C ILE A 231 -11.19 3.80 10.35
N ASN A 232 -11.44 2.99 11.36
CA ASN A 232 -10.39 2.33 12.16
C ASN A 232 -10.39 0.84 11.88
N ILE A 233 -9.23 0.28 11.57
CA ILE A 233 -9.06 -1.16 11.31
C ILE A 233 -8.15 -1.73 12.39
N SER A 234 -8.70 -2.59 13.24
CA SER A 234 -7.95 -3.38 14.24
C SER A 234 -8.16 -4.88 14.08
N SER A 235 -9.08 -5.28 13.18
CA SER A 235 -9.30 -6.65 12.73
C SER A 235 -8.12 -7.19 11.91
N GLU A 236 -8.30 -8.38 11.34
CA GLU A 236 -7.34 -8.98 10.40
C GLU A 236 -7.99 -9.15 9.02
N ARG A 237 -7.18 -9.20 7.95
CA ARG A 237 -7.64 -9.53 6.59
C ARG A 237 -8.84 -8.66 6.15
N SER A 238 -8.80 -7.39 6.47
CA SER A 238 -9.91 -6.44 6.37
C SER A 238 -9.54 -5.21 5.55
N ILE A 239 -10.54 -4.48 5.06
CA ILE A 239 -10.36 -3.39 4.09
C ILE A 239 -11.13 -2.14 4.53
N GLY A 240 -10.50 -0.98 4.52
CA GLY A 240 -11.19 0.28 4.84
C GLY A 240 -12.23 0.63 3.78
N ILE A 241 -11.78 0.84 2.54
CA ILE A 241 -12.62 1.10 1.37
C ILE A 241 -12.23 0.15 0.23
N ASP A 242 -13.21 -0.52 -0.35
CA ASP A 242 -13.04 -1.48 -1.43
C ASP A 242 -14.06 -1.25 -2.56
N TYR A 243 -13.84 -1.91 -3.70
CA TYR A 243 -14.84 -2.06 -4.74
C TYR A 243 -15.45 -3.46 -4.66
N GLY A 244 -16.75 -3.58 -4.95
CA GLY A 244 -17.46 -4.85 -5.12
C GLY A 244 -17.68 -5.18 -6.60
N TYR A 245 -18.40 -6.27 -6.89
CA TYR A 245 -18.70 -6.66 -8.28
C TYR A 245 -20.02 -7.41 -8.40
N TYR A 246 -21.13 -6.70 -8.16
CA TYR A 246 -22.46 -7.25 -8.30
C TYR A 246 -22.88 -7.38 -9.77
N VAL A 247 -22.74 -6.31 -10.57
CA VAL A 247 -22.80 -6.39 -12.05
C VAL A 247 -21.55 -5.82 -12.70
N THR A 248 -21.40 -6.04 -14.01
CA THR A 248 -20.18 -5.69 -14.76
C THR A 248 -20.06 -4.21 -15.12
N THR A 249 -21.11 -3.42 -14.90
CA THR A 249 -21.13 -1.98 -15.20
C THR A 249 -20.06 -1.25 -14.39
N PRO A 250 -19.14 -0.49 -15.03
CA PRO A 250 -18.13 0.28 -14.33
C PRO A 250 -18.75 1.33 -13.38
N PRO A 251 -18.26 1.48 -12.13
CA PRO A 251 -18.68 2.55 -11.25
C PRO A 251 -18.26 3.93 -11.77
N LYS A 252 -19.23 4.86 -11.82
CA LYS A 252 -19.01 6.27 -12.08
C LYS A 252 -19.15 7.07 -10.78
N THR A 253 -18.02 7.31 -10.11
CA THR A 253 -18.01 7.83 -8.73
C THR A 253 -16.81 8.72 -8.44
N ASP A 254 -16.99 9.69 -7.55
CA ASP A 254 -15.90 10.41 -6.89
C ASP A 254 -15.75 9.91 -5.45
N VAL A 255 -14.58 9.34 -5.14
CA VAL A 255 -14.27 8.80 -3.82
C VAL A 255 -13.35 9.75 -3.06
N GLN A 256 -13.73 10.08 -1.83
CA GLN A 256 -12.86 10.78 -0.89
C GLN A 256 -12.47 9.83 0.24
N LEU A 257 -11.17 9.50 0.33
CA LEU A 257 -10.67 8.44 1.20
C LEU A 257 -10.73 8.80 2.68
N GLY A 258 -10.60 10.09 3.03
CA GLY A 258 -10.65 10.56 4.42
C GLY A 258 -9.57 9.98 5.32
N ASN A 259 -9.88 9.90 6.61
CA ASN A 259 -8.99 9.31 7.60
C ASN A 259 -9.23 7.81 7.71
N ILE A 260 -8.18 7.02 7.54
CA ILE A 260 -8.19 5.57 7.72
C ILE A 260 -7.00 5.18 8.58
N ASN A 261 -7.26 4.62 9.76
CA ASN A 261 -6.22 4.09 10.65
C ASN A 261 -6.14 2.57 10.47
N VAL A 262 -5.13 2.10 9.75
CA VAL A 262 -4.90 0.68 9.48
C VAL A 262 -3.96 0.12 10.55
N ASN A 263 -4.46 -0.75 11.43
CA ASN A 263 -3.67 -1.49 12.42
C ASN A 263 -3.98 -2.98 12.27
N GLY A 264 -3.80 -3.81 13.31
CA GLY A 264 -4.01 -5.26 13.21
C GLY A 264 -3.02 -5.91 12.25
N SER A 265 -3.45 -6.95 11.52
CA SER A 265 -2.59 -7.65 10.56
C SER A 265 -3.24 -7.96 9.22
N ASN A 266 -2.46 -7.87 8.14
CA ASN A 266 -2.87 -8.23 6.77
C ASN A 266 -4.07 -7.42 6.25
N ASN A 267 -4.18 -6.16 6.64
CA ASN A 267 -5.27 -5.26 6.29
C ASN A 267 -4.88 -4.28 5.18
N TYR A 268 -5.90 -3.69 4.55
CA TYR A 268 -5.77 -2.74 3.45
C TYR A 268 -6.55 -1.47 3.79
N GLY A 269 -5.93 -0.30 3.66
CA GLY A 269 -6.65 0.97 3.82
C GLY A 269 -7.63 1.20 2.68
N PHE A 270 -7.12 1.13 1.45
CA PHE A 270 -7.87 1.25 0.22
C PHE A 270 -7.39 0.23 -0.82
N ARG A 271 -8.33 -0.37 -1.57
CA ARG A 271 -8.02 -1.37 -2.59
C ARG A 271 -8.76 -1.13 -3.90
N MET A 272 -8.02 -1.25 -5.01
CA MET A 272 -8.56 -1.46 -6.36
C MET A 272 -8.04 -2.80 -6.88
N ARG A 273 -8.89 -3.82 -6.84
CA ARG A 273 -8.54 -5.18 -7.26
C ARG A 273 -8.77 -5.40 -8.75
N TYR A 274 -8.29 -6.52 -9.27
CA TYR A 274 -8.65 -6.96 -10.61
C TYR A 274 -10.13 -7.35 -10.70
N TYR A 275 -10.76 -6.92 -11.79
CA TYR A 275 -12.03 -7.43 -12.27
C TYR A 275 -11.94 -7.79 -13.76
N PRO A 276 -12.72 -8.78 -14.24
CA PRO A 276 -12.73 -9.19 -15.65
C PRO A 276 -13.47 -8.18 -16.56
N ASN A 277 -13.18 -6.89 -16.37
CA ASN A 277 -13.60 -5.75 -17.16
C ASN A 277 -12.45 -4.73 -17.10
N SER A 278 -11.72 -4.55 -18.19
CA SER A 278 -10.54 -3.68 -18.21
C SER A 278 -10.86 -2.21 -17.92
N GLY A 279 -12.05 -1.74 -18.31
CA GLY A 279 -12.53 -0.38 -18.09
C GLY A 279 -13.28 -0.15 -16.78
N TYR A 280 -13.24 -1.11 -15.84
CA TYR A 280 -14.02 -1.03 -14.59
C TYR A 280 -13.72 0.25 -13.79
N TYR A 281 -12.49 0.77 -13.85
CA TYR A 281 -12.08 1.97 -13.11
C TYR A 281 -11.93 3.23 -13.98
N ASP A 282 -12.40 3.22 -15.23
CA ASP A 282 -12.23 4.37 -16.14
C ASP A 282 -13.04 5.61 -15.72
N LEU A 283 -14.12 5.38 -14.97
CA LEU A 283 -15.09 6.40 -14.57
C LEU A 283 -15.06 6.70 -13.07
N THR A 284 -14.10 6.15 -12.33
CA THR A 284 -13.91 6.49 -10.91
C THR A 284 -12.79 7.50 -10.74
N ASN A 285 -13.02 8.52 -9.91
CA ASN A 285 -11.98 9.41 -9.41
C ASN A 285 -11.76 9.13 -7.92
N VAL A 286 -10.52 9.17 -7.46
CA VAL A 286 -10.16 8.96 -6.05
C VAL A 286 -9.32 10.13 -5.56
N SER A 287 -9.68 10.70 -4.42
CA SER A 287 -8.92 11.76 -3.76
C SER A 287 -8.56 11.38 -2.33
N GLY A 288 -7.29 11.57 -1.98
CA GLY A 288 -6.81 11.51 -0.60
C GLY A 288 -6.72 12.88 0.09
N ALA A 289 -7.19 13.97 -0.55
CA ALA A 289 -6.99 15.33 -0.08
C ALA A 289 -7.66 15.63 1.28
N ASN A 290 -8.71 14.88 1.63
CA ASN A 290 -9.55 15.12 2.79
C ASN A 290 -9.14 14.33 4.04
N GLY A 291 -7.99 13.66 4.06
CA GLY A 291 -7.51 12.93 5.23
C GLY A 291 -6.19 12.23 5.01
N THR A 292 -5.86 11.28 5.89
CA THR A 292 -4.61 10.50 5.81
C THR A 292 -4.88 9.04 6.13
N ILE A 293 -4.26 8.15 5.35
CA ILE A 293 -4.18 6.72 5.66
C ILE A 293 -2.94 6.51 6.55
N LYS A 294 -3.15 6.20 7.83
CA LYS A 294 -2.08 5.84 8.76
C LYS A 294 -1.97 4.33 8.82
N VAL A 295 -0.82 3.78 8.45
CA VAL A 295 -0.57 2.34 8.44
C VAL A 295 0.30 2.01 9.64
N GLY A 296 -0.18 1.17 10.55
CA GLY A 296 0.53 0.62 11.70
C GLY A 296 0.36 -0.90 11.74
N GLY A 297 0.48 -1.53 12.91
CA GLY A 297 0.34 -2.99 13.03
C GLY A 297 1.41 -3.75 12.23
N ASN A 298 1.04 -4.90 11.65
CA ASN A 298 1.97 -5.78 10.93
C ASN A 298 1.44 -6.25 9.57
N ASN A 299 2.27 -6.24 8.52
CA ASN A 299 1.92 -6.74 7.17
C ASN A 299 0.69 -6.05 6.53
N ASN A 300 0.44 -4.79 6.90
CA ASN A 300 -0.67 -3.99 6.41
C ASN A 300 -0.27 -3.15 5.20
N ILE A 301 -1.26 -2.79 4.39
CA ILE A 301 -1.10 -2.00 3.17
C ILE A 301 -1.97 -0.73 3.27
N GLY A 302 -1.39 0.43 2.96
CA GLY A 302 -2.14 1.67 2.86
C GLY A 302 -3.06 1.66 1.64
N VAL A 303 -2.46 1.61 0.44
CA VAL A 303 -3.15 1.58 -0.85
C VAL A 303 -2.65 0.41 -1.69
N SER A 304 -3.57 -0.43 -2.17
CA SER A 304 -3.26 -1.57 -3.07
C SER A 304 -3.98 -1.43 -4.40
N ILE A 305 -3.22 -1.40 -5.50
CA ILE A 305 -3.76 -1.27 -6.86
C ILE A 305 -3.28 -2.46 -7.71
N ALA A 306 -4.20 -3.33 -8.11
CA ALA A 306 -3.96 -4.38 -9.11
C ALA A 306 -4.38 -3.92 -10.51
N GLN A 307 -5.41 -3.07 -10.59
CA GLN A 307 -5.97 -2.53 -11.82
C GLN A 307 -6.40 -1.08 -11.60
N GLY A 308 -6.30 -0.26 -12.65
CA GLY A 308 -6.78 1.11 -12.66
C GLY A 308 -7.37 1.47 -14.03
N ALA A 309 -7.14 2.69 -14.49
CA ALA A 309 -7.57 3.14 -15.81
C ALA A 309 -7.06 2.20 -16.93
N SER A 310 -7.91 1.92 -17.90
CA SER A 310 -7.68 0.96 -18.99
C SER A 310 -6.61 1.40 -19.99
N SER A 311 -6.24 2.69 -20.00
CA SER A 311 -5.22 3.26 -20.87
C SER A 311 -4.39 4.33 -20.17
N GLY A 312 -3.19 4.60 -20.69
CA GLY A 312 -2.27 5.58 -20.12
C GLY A 312 -1.72 5.14 -18.75
N ASP A 313 -1.58 6.10 -17.83
CA ASP A 313 -1.20 5.80 -16.44
C ASP A 313 -2.41 5.17 -15.69
N PRO A 314 -2.28 3.93 -15.15
CA PRO A 314 -3.38 3.26 -14.43
C PRO A 314 -3.94 4.07 -13.25
N ILE A 315 -3.13 4.92 -12.61
CA ILE A 315 -3.56 5.75 -11.48
C ILE A 315 -3.83 7.22 -11.89
N SER A 316 -4.08 7.46 -13.18
CA SER A 316 -4.36 8.82 -13.71
C SER A 316 -5.56 9.52 -13.07
N LYS A 317 -6.46 8.76 -12.44
CA LYS A 317 -7.68 9.23 -11.77
C LYS A 317 -7.57 9.33 -10.25
N ILE A 318 -6.39 9.06 -9.69
CA ILE A 318 -6.11 9.19 -8.26
C ILE A 318 -5.39 10.52 -8.02
N ASN A 319 -5.70 11.25 -6.96
CA ASN A 319 -5.03 12.49 -6.59
C ASN A 319 -4.80 12.60 -5.08
N ASP A 320 -3.79 13.37 -4.70
CA ASP A 320 -3.55 13.81 -3.32
C ASP A 320 -3.52 12.69 -2.26
N LEU A 321 -2.95 11.52 -2.58
CA LEU A 321 -2.80 10.43 -1.61
C LEU A 321 -1.92 10.89 -0.44
N ASN A 322 -2.48 10.81 0.77
CA ASN A 322 -1.75 11.03 2.02
C ASN A 322 -1.61 9.70 2.77
N ILE A 323 -0.38 9.22 2.95
CA ILE A 323 -0.05 7.94 3.60
C ILE A 323 1.10 8.14 4.59
N LEU A 324 0.92 7.67 5.82
CA LEU A 324 1.96 7.63 6.84
C LEU A 324 2.18 6.19 7.30
N VAL A 325 3.35 5.64 7.02
CA VAL A 325 3.68 4.22 7.30
C VAL A 325 4.46 4.11 8.59
N GLY A 326 3.90 3.48 9.61
CA GLY A 326 4.51 3.03 10.87
C GLY A 326 4.46 1.52 11.02
N GLY A 327 4.63 1.00 12.23
CA GLY A 327 4.53 -0.45 12.52
C GLY A 327 5.59 -1.32 11.84
N THR A 328 5.30 -2.60 11.62
CA THR A 328 6.28 -3.59 11.14
C THR A 328 5.87 -4.17 9.79
N ASN A 329 6.82 -4.26 8.85
CA ASN A 329 6.61 -4.88 7.53
C ASN A 329 5.35 -4.35 6.82
N ASN A 330 5.11 -3.05 6.84
CA ASN A 330 3.95 -2.45 6.20
C ASN A 330 4.32 -1.88 4.82
N ILE A 331 3.33 -1.71 3.96
CA ILE A 331 3.50 -1.06 2.65
C ILE A 331 2.62 0.19 2.57
N GLY A 332 3.19 1.32 2.14
CA GLY A 332 2.42 2.53 1.89
C GLY A 332 1.56 2.40 0.62
N PHE A 333 2.22 2.42 -0.53
CA PHE A 333 1.62 2.22 -1.85
C PHE A 333 2.10 0.90 -2.46
N TYR A 334 1.17 0.05 -2.86
CA TYR A 334 1.43 -1.27 -3.40
C TYR A 334 0.82 -1.46 -4.78
N ARG A 335 1.66 -1.75 -5.77
CA ARG A 335 1.21 -2.32 -7.05
C ARG A 335 1.16 -3.83 -6.94
N ASN A 336 -0.07 -4.35 -6.86
CA ASN A 336 -0.38 -5.74 -6.57
C ASN A 336 -0.25 -6.63 -7.81
N SER A 337 0.30 -7.83 -7.64
CA SER A 337 0.45 -8.90 -8.65
C SER A 337 -0.80 -9.76 -8.85
N ASP A 338 -1.88 -9.53 -8.11
CA ASP A 338 -3.21 -10.18 -8.27
C ASP A 338 -3.93 -9.66 -9.53
N SER A 339 -3.27 -9.84 -10.67
CA SER A 339 -3.68 -9.39 -12.00
C SER A 339 -3.75 -10.60 -12.93
N SER A 340 -4.87 -10.80 -13.61
CA SER A 340 -4.90 -11.73 -14.75
C SER A 340 -4.21 -11.07 -15.95
N PRO A 341 -3.23 -11.70 -16.63
CA PRO A 341 -2.45 -11.03 -17.68
C PRO A 341 -3.27 -10.53 -18.88
N ALA A 342 -4.46 -11.09 -19.12
CA ALA A 342 -5.27 -10.77 -20.29
C ALA A 342 -6.11 -9.50 -20.05
N GLY A 343 -5.77 -8.42 -20.76
CA GLY A 343 -6.63 -7.23 -20.88
C GLY A 343 -6.37 -6.10 -19.88
N LEU A 344 -5.36 -6.21 -19.01
CA LEU A 344 -5.01 -5.15 -18.06
C LEU A 344 -4.03 -4.13 -18.61
N ASN A 345 -4.16 -2.88 -18.13
CA ASN A 345 -3.21 -1.83 -18.41
C ASN A 345 -1.89 -2.07 -17.65
N THR A 346 -0.85 -2.46 -18.39
CA THR A 346 0.50 -2.73 -17.87
C THR A 346 1.38 -1.49 -17.78
N GLY A 347 0.85 -0.32 -18.15
CA GLY A 347 1.55 0.96 -18.08
C GLY A 347 2.06 1.27 -16.67
N ALA A 348 3.12 2.08 -16.58
CA ALA A 348 3.70 2.50 -15.32
C ALA A 348 2.71 3.35 -14.51
N MET A 349 2.68 3.13 -13.19
CA MET A 349 1.96 4.00 -12.25
C MET A 349 2.91 5.11 -11.78
N THR A 350 2.60 6.37 -12.09
CA THR A 350 3.50 7.50 -11.78
C THR A 350 3.02 8.28 -10.57
N LEU A 351 3.76 8.20 -9.47
CA LEU A 351 3.53 8.96 -8.24
C LEU A 351 4.22 10.33 -8.33
N ASN A 352 3.50 11.33 -8.83
CA ASN A 352 3.98 12.71 -8.99
C ASN A 352 3.34 13.67 -7.95
N SER A 353 3.58 14.98 -8.11
CA SER A 353 3.04 16.02 -7.20
C SER A 353 1.51 16.16 -7.20
N SER A 354 0.79 15.74 -8.23
CA SER A 354 -0.68 15.72 -8.22
C SER A 354 -1.25 14.41 -7.66
N ARG A 355 -0.50 13.31 -7.72
CA ARG A 355 -0.91 12.02 -7.13
C ARG A 355 -0.66 11.93 -5.63
N LEU A 356 0.38 12.59 -5.14
CA LEU A 356 0.81 12.53 -3.75
C LEU A 356 0.51 13.84 -3.03
N GLY A 357 -0.17 13.73 -1.89
CA GLY A 357 -0.44 14.85 -0.99
C GLY A 357 0.78 15.33 -0.22
N SER A 358 0.53 16.01 0.90
CA SER A 358 1.58 16.59 1.76
C SER A 358 2.20 15.57 2.72
N THR A 359 1.45 14.52 3.07
CA THR A 359 1.90 13.46 3.97
C THR A 359 2.10 12.17 3.18
N PHE A 360 3.32 11.90 2.74
CA PHE A 360 3.67 10.63 2.10
C PHE A 360 5.05 10.21 2.62
N ASN A 361 5.08 9.53 3.77
CA ASN A 361 6.32 9.28 4.51
C ASN A 361 6.19 8.12 5.50
N PHE A 362 7.29 7.86 6.22
CA PHE A 362 7.30 6.97 7.37
C PHE A 362 7.01 7.73 8.68
N ASP A 363 6.37 7.01 9.60
CA ASP A 363 6.36 7.32 11.02
C ASP A 363 7.64 6.79 11.70
N SER A 364 7.89 7.31 12.90
CA SER A 364 8.98 6.92 13.79
C SER A 364 8.97 5.43 14.17
N THR A 365 7.81 4.76 14.15
CA THR A 365 7.68 3.34 14.53
C THR A 365 7.94 2.36 13.38
N ALA A 366 8.04 2.84 12.13
CA ALA A 366 8.18 1.96 10.96
C ALA A 366 9.46 1.12 11.05
N THR A 367 9.33 -0.20 10.89
CA THR A 367 10.46 -1.13 10.83
C THR A 367 10.23 -2.14 9.71
N GLY A 368 11.25 -2.40 8.90
CA GLY A 368 11.16 -3.38 7.80
C GLY A 368 10.09 -3.06 6.73
N SER A 369 9.62 -1.82 6.67
CA SER A 369 8.47 -1.40 5.85
C SER A 369 8.92 -0.78 4.52
N ALA A 370 8.02 -0.77 3.54
CA ALA A 370 8.24 -0.12 2.25
C ALA A 370 7.27 1.06 2.06
N LEU A 371 7.76 2.21 1.61
CA LEU A 371 6.85 3.32 1.28
C LEU A 371 6.15 3.05 -0.07
N ILE A 372 6.91 2.58 -1.05
CA ILE A 372 6.44 2.21 -2.39
C ILE A 372 6.93 0.80 -2.70
N ARG A 373 6.02 -0.08 -3.08
CA ARG A 373 6.35 -1.43 -3.56
C ARG A 373 5.64 -1.77 -4.86
N SER A 374 6.37 -2.39 -5.77
CA SER A 374 5.81 -3.03 -6.96
C SER A 374 6.17 -4.50 -6.98
N ASP A 375 5.18 -5.37 -7.14
CA ASP A 375 5.39 -6.81 -7.37
C ASP A 375 5.15 -7.24 -8.81
N ILE A 376 4.64 -6.33 -9.65
CA ILE A 376 4.45 -6.54 -11.08
C ILE A 376 4.50 -5.20 -11.81
N HIS A 377 5.07 -5.18 -13.02
CA HIS A 377 5.19 -3.96 -13.83
C HIS A 377 5.84 -2.81 -13.05
N GLU A 378 5.63 -1.56 -13.46
CA GLU A 378 6.40 -0.42 -12.98
C GLU A 378 5.61 0.54 -12.09
N VAL A 379 6.28 1.02 -11.02
CA VAL A 379 5.91 2.22 -10.27
C VAL A 379 7.05 3.25 -10.37
N ILE A 380 6.72 4.46 -10.79
CA ILE A 380 7.65 5.59 -10.94
C ILE A 380 7.39 6.59 -9.82
N LEU A 381 8.43 6.96 -9.06
CA LEU A 381 8.39 8.10 -8.15
C LEU A 381 8.88 9.35 -8.91
N ASP A 382 7.96 10.27 -9.17
CA ASP A 382 8.22 11.57 -9.82
C ASP A 382 7.99 12.73 -8.83
N LYS A 383 8.50 12.57 -7.61
CA LYS A 383 8.41 13.56 -6.53
C LYS A 383 9.62 13.42 -5.61
N ASP A 384 10.11 14.53 -5.09
CA ASP A 384 11.14 14.52 -4.07
C ASP A 384 10.56 14.01 -2.74
N ILE A 385 11.29 13.12 -2.06
CA ILE A 385 10.94 12.63 -0.74
C ILE A 385 12.12 12.82 0.21
N THR A 386 11.86 13.46 1.35
CA THR A 386 12.79 13.52 2.47
C THR A 386 12.21 12.73 3.63
N VAL A 387 12.91 11.68 4.04
CA VAL A 387 12.56 10.82 5.17
C VAL A 387 13.16 11.41 6.44
N GLY A 388 12.29 11.64 7.43
CA GLY A 388 12.69 12.09 8.76
C GLY A 388 13.17 10.94 9.64
N ALA A 389 13.05 11.12 10.96
CA ALA A 389 13.29 10.04 11.90
C ALA A 389 12.28 8.90 11.67
N THR A 390 12.80 7.69 11.50
CA THR A 390 12.04 6.46 11.33
C THR A 390 12.75 5.32 12.07
N GLY A 391 12.10 4.17 12.19
CA GLY A 391 12.79 2.96 12.63
C GLY A 391 13.73 2.44 11.55
N VAL A 392 14.11 1.16 11.68
CA VAL A 392 15.22 0.58 10.90
C VAL A 392 14.73 -0.27 9.74
N LYS A 393 15.59 -0.47 8.75
CA LYS A 393 15.41 -1.44 7.64
C LYS A 393 14.23 -1.11 6.72
N ASN A 394 13.78 0.14 6.73
CA ASN A 394 12.75 0.60 5.81
C ASN A 394 13.35 0.85 4.43
N ALA A 395 12.57 0.57 3.39
CA ALA A 395 12.92 0.83 2.00
C ALA A 395 12.01 1.90 1.41
N LEU A 396 12.56 2.95 0.76
CA LEU A 396 11.68 3.91 0.10
C LEU A 396 10.96 3.27 -1.10
N MET A 397 11.73 2.63 -1.98
CA MET A 397 11.23 1.99 -3.18
C MET A 397 11.68 0.53 -3.23
N GLN A 398 10.73 -0.39 -3.31
CA GLN A 398 10.99 -1.82 -3.27
C GLN A 398 10.37 -2.50 -4.49
N ALA A 399 11.18 -3.18 -5.29
CA ALA A 399 10.72 -4.12 -6.30
C ALA A 399 10.78 -5.55 -5.73
N GLY A 400 9.66 -6.26 -5.77
CA GLY A 400 9.59 -7.69 -5.49
C GLY A 400 9.08 -8.45 -6.70
N ASN A 401 9.21 -9.78 -6.70
CA ASN A 401 8.74 -10.64 -7.78
C ASN A 401 9.19 -10.14 -9.18
N GLU A 402 8.26 -9.83 -10.08
CA GLU A 402 8.52 -9.29 -11.43
C GLU A 402 8.28 -7.78 -11.50
N GLY A 403 8.29 -7.13 -10.34
CA GLY A 403 8.04 -5.71 -10.19
C GLY A 403 9.24 -4.85 -10.57
N LYS A 404 8.94 -3.59 -10.85
CA LYS A 404 9.92 -2.57 -11.16
C LYS A 404 9.61 -1.28 -10.42
N VAL A 405 10.63 -0.66 -9.86
CA VAL A 405 10.56 0.65 -9.23
C VAL A 405 11.58 1.61 -9.85
N THR A 406 11.14 2.83 -10.16
CA THR A 406 11.98 3.83 -10.83
C THR A 406 11.91 5.18 -10.12
N LEU A 407 13.06 5.74 -9.73
CA LEU A 407 13.14 7.17 -9.39
C LEU A 407 13.30 7.99 -10.68
N ALA A 408 12.42 8.97 -10.89
CA ALA A 408 12.44 9.82 -12.07
C ALA A 408 13.64 10.77 -12.11
N SER A 409 13.98 11.24 -13.32
CA SER A 409 15.08 12.20 -13.50
C SER A 409 14.77 13.54 -12.82
N GLY A 410 15.80 14.15 -12.25
CA GLY A 410 15.69 15.41 -11.51
C GLY A 410 14.97 15.31 -10.17
N LYS A 411 14.63 14.10 -9.71
CA LYS A 411 14.02 13.85 -8.40
C LYS A 411 15.00 13.31 -7.37
N LYS A 412 14.70 13.51 -6.10
CA LYS A 412 15.57 13.17 -4.97
C LYS A 412 14.88 12.31 -3.94
N ILE A 413 15.62 11.32 -3.43
CA ILE A 413 15.28 10.60 -2.20
C ILE A 413 16.34 10.98 -1.17
N THR A 414 15.94 11.49 -0.01
CA THR A 414 16.87 11.87 1.06
C THR A 414 16.51 11.16 2.36
N SER A 415 17.45 10.42 2.93
CA SER A 415 17.33 9.80 4.25
C SER A 415 18.72 9.76 4.91
N THR A 416 19.03 10.77 5.71
CA THR A 416 20.35 10.93 6.36
C THR A 416 20.29 10.84 7.88
N THR A 417 19.08 10.84 8.45
CA THR A 417 18.85 10.80 9.90
C THR A 417 18.40 9.43 10.40
N ALA A 418 17.94 8.55 9.51
CA ALA A 418 17.57 7.18 9.85
C ALA A 418 18.81 6.38 10.25
N ALA A 419 18.67 5.51 11.26
CA ALA A 419 19.79 4.71 11.75
C ALA A 419 20.23 3.63 10.75
N GLU A 420 19.28 2.99 10.06
CA GLU A 420 19.51 2.02 8.98
C GLU A 420 18.34 2.13 7.98
N PHE A 421 18.64 2.41 6.71
CA PHE A 421 17.64 2.70 5.68
C PHE A 421 18.10 2.27 4.29
N TYR A 422 17.17 1.84 3.44
CA TYR A 422 17.44 1.44 2.06
C TYR A 422 16.75 2.40 1.09
N GLY A 423 17.53 3.03 0.19
CA GLY A 423 16.97 3.92 -0.82
C GLY A 423 16.07 3.18 -1.80
N MET A 424 16.65 2.17 -2.47
CA MET A 424 15.94 1.28 -3.37
C MET A 424 16.37 -0.17 -3.19
N THR A 425 15.44 -1.12 -3.27
CA THR A 425 15.75 -2.56 -3.22
C THR A 425 15.09 -3.31 -4.38
N ALA A 426 15.77 -4.31 -4.92
CA ALA A 426 15.19 -5.32 -5.82
C ALA A 426 15.46 -6.70 -5.25
N GLY A 427 14.41 -7.49 -5.05
CA GLY A 427 14.52 -8.86 -4.55
C GLY A 427 14.28 -9.06 -3.06
N SER A 428 14.36 -10.33 -2.65
CA SER A 428 13.93 -10.81 -1.32
C SER A 428 15.06 -11.04 -0.33
N PHE A 429 16.30 -11.08 -0.81
CA PHE A 429 17.51 -11.38 -0.05
C PHE A 429 17.43 -12.67 0.76
N THR A 430 16.73 -13.66 0.23
CA THR A 430 16.64 -15.01 0.81
C THR A 430 17.90 -15.86 0.58
N GLY A 431 18.82 -15.37 -0.26
CA GLY A 431 20.07 -16.05 -0.61
C GLY A 431 19.91 -17.11 -1.70
N THR A 432 18.69 -17.30 -2.22
CA THR A 432 18.38 -18.25 -3.29
C THR A 432 17.67 -17.55 -4.44
N ALA A 433 18.13 -17.83 -5.65
CA ALA A 433 17.44 -17.53 -6.90
C ALA A 433 15.97 -17.99 -6.85
N ASP A 434 15.02 -17.07 -7.07
CA ASP A 434 13.59 -17.39 -7.17
C ASP A 434 13.09 -17.46 -8.63
N GLY A 435 13.98 -17.18 -9.59
CA GLY A 435 13.69 -17.18 -11.03
C GLY A 435 12.81 -16.02 -11.49
N LYS A 436 12.50 -15.06 -10.61
CA LYS A 436 11.82 -13.82 -10.96
C LYS A 436 12.85 -12.72 -11.19
N LYS A 437 12.39 -11.61 -11.76
CA LYS A 437 13.27 -10.48 -12.10
C LYS A 437 12.66 -9.17 -11.63
N ALA A 438 13.01 -8.77 -10.42
CA ALA A 438 12.74 -7.47 -9.86
C ALA A 438 13.77 -6.44 -10.38
N ILE A 439 13.32 -5.21 -10.60
CA ILE A 439 14.17 -4.14 -11.16
C ILE A 439 14.09 -2.86 -10.34
N ALA A 440 15.23 -2.38 -9.84
CA ALA A 440 15.36 -1.07 -9.21
C ALA A 440 16.17 -0.11 -10.10
N LYS A 441 15.56 1.02 -10.50
CA LYS A 441 16.16 1.98 -11.44
C LYS A 441 16.25 3.39 -10.85
N ASN A 442 17.46 3.88 -10.64
CA ASN A 442 17.72 5.27 -10.26
C ASN A 442 18.02 6.14 -11.49
N ASN A 443 17.16 7.11 -11.82
CA ASN A 443 17.50 8.20 -12.76
C ASN A 443 17.69 9.55 -12.06
N GLY A 444 17.46 9.62 -10.75
CA GLY A 444 17.49 10.83 -9.95
C GLY A 444 18.72 10.88 -9.04
N GLU A 445 18.52 11.33 -7.81
CA GLU A 445 19.56 11.42 -6.78
C GLU A 445 19.12 10.72 -5.50
N LEU A 446 19.91 9.75 -5.05
CA LEU A 446 19.74 9.08 -3.76
C LEU A 446 20.72 9.69 -2.75
N ASN A 447 20.23 10.38 -1.73
CA ASN A 447 21.02 10.91 -0.62
C ASN A 447 20.78 10.05 0.63
N ILE A 448 21.60 9.01 0.81
CA ILE A 448 21.39 8.00 1.84
C ILE A 448 22.53 8.06 2.87
N GLY A 449 22.16 8.12 4.15
CA GLY A 449 23.06 8.07 5.30
C GLY A 449 22.58 7.04 6.32
N GLY A 450 23.18 7.05 7.52
CA GLY A 450 22.90 6.06 8.57
C GLY A 450 23.84 4.86 8.55
N ASN A 451 23.88 4.13 9.66
CA ASN A 451 24.70 2.95 9.82
C ASN A 451 24.09 1.75 9.09
N LYS A 452 24.88 1.00 8.33
CA LYS A 452 24.42 -0.18 7.53
C LYS A 452 23.37 0.15 6.46
N SER A 453 23.08 1.43 6.24
CA SER A 453 22.17 1.88 5.19
C SER A 453 22.74 1.58 3.80
N LEU A 454 21.85 1.50 2.82
CA LEU A 454 22.19 1.15 1.45
C LEU A 454 21.52 2.14 0.48
N GLY A 455 22.30 2.67 -0.47
CA GLY A 455 21.73 3.46 -1.57
C GLY A 455 20.80 2.60 -2.42
N MET A 456 21.37 1.55 -3.01
CA MET A 456 20.65 0.50 -3.73
C MET A 456 21.09 -0.88 -3.21
N ALA A 457 20.14 -1.80 -3.06
CA ALA A 457 20.42 -3.21 -2.75
C ALA A 457 19.77 -4.11 -3.81
N ILE A 458 20.55 -4.97 -4.45
CA ILE A 458 20.10 -5.86 -5.54
C ILE A 458 20.37 -7.31 -5.18
N ASP A 459 19.32 -8.12 -5.09
CA ASP A 459 19.41 -9.55 -4.78
C ASP A 459 19.86 -10.38 -5.99
N VAL A 460 20.17 -11.66 -5.77
CA VAL A 460 20.47 -12.63 -6.83
C VAL A 460 19.37 -12.66 -7.89
N ASP A 461 19.76 -12.80 -9.16
CA ASP A 461 18.90 -12.77 -10.37
C ASP A 461 18.15 -11.47 -10.66
N ASP A 462 18.22 -10.47 -9.77
CA ASP A 462 17.58 -9.17 -9.94
C ASP A 462 18.50 -8.12 -10.58
N GLU A 463 17.90 -6.99 -10.97
CA GLU A 463 18.58 -5.94 -11.73
C GLU A 463 18.54 -4.56 -11.04
N GLY A 464 19.71 -3.97 -10.86
CA GLY A 464 19.90 -2.59 -10.43
C GLY A 464 20.50 -1.72 -11.52
N ILE A 465 19.91 -0.55 -11.76
CA ILE A 465 20.38 0.37 -12.79
C ILE A 465 20.55 1.76 -12.18
N ASN A 466 21.76 2.31 -12.25
CA ASN A 466 22.03 3.69 -11.89
C ASN A 466 22.35 4.53 -13.12
N ASN A 467 21.47 5.47 -13.45
CA ASN A 467 21.67 6.53 -14.45
C ASN A 467 21.87 7.91 -13.82
N GLY A 468 21.67 8.01 -12.50
CA GLY A 468 21.69 9.26 -11.76
C GLY A 468 22.87 9.32 -10.78
N LYS A 469 22.60 9.86 -9.60
CA LYS A 469 23.58 10.01 -8.52
C LYS A 469 23.18 9.20 -7.30
N ILE A 470 24.18 8.61 -6.66
CA ILE A 470 24.06 7.99 -5.34
C ILE A 470 25.06 8.71 -4.43
N ASN A 471 24.59 9.53 -3.50
CA ASN A 471 25.39 10.17 -2.48
C ASN A 471 25.21 9.39 -1.17
N PHE A 472 26.22 8.60 -0.82
CA PHE A 472 26.24 7.79 0.38
C PHE A 472 27.10 8.43 1.47
N SER A 473 26.48 8.72 2.61
CA SER A 473 27.11 9.37 3.77
C SER A 473 27.09 8.50 5.04
N GLY A 474 26.60 7.26 4.91
CA GLY A 474 26.47 6.31 6.02
C GLY A 474 27.77 5.61 6.41
N THR A 475 27.77 4.93 7.55
CA THR A 475 28.90 4.12 8.03
C THR A 475 28.61 2.63 7.86
N SER A 476 29.63 1.80 7.61
CA SER A 476 29.48 0.33 7.52
C SER A 476 28.40 -0.18 6.54
N GLY A 477 28.00 0.70 5.61
CA GLY A 477 27.02 0.44 4.57
C GLY A 477 27.63 0.69 3.19
N ALA A 478 26.78 0.77 2.18
CA ALA A 478 27.25 0.95 0.81
C ALA A 478 26.35 1.86 -0.03
N GLY A 479 26.96 2.53 -1.01
CA GLY A 479 26.19 3.14 -2.09
C GLY A 479 25.39 2.08 -2.85
N VAL A 480 26.01 0.94 -3.13
CA VAL A 480 25.40 -0.22 -3.80
C VAL A 480 25.82 -1.51 -3.10
N TYR A 481 24.84 -2.34 -2.76
CA TYR A 481 25.03 -3.73 -2.33
C TYR A 481 24.48 -4.66 -3.41
N ASN A 482 25.33 -5.47 -4.04
CA ASN A 482 24.95 -6.31 -5.17
C ASN A 482 25.24 -7.79 -4.95
N THR A 483 24.21 -8.62 -5.05
CA THR A 483 24.31 -10.07 -5.25
C THR A 483 23.74 -10.52 -6.60
N GLY A 484 23.04 -9.65 -7.34
CA GLY A 484 22.55 -9.88 -8.70
C GLY A 484 23.31 -9.12 -9.76
N THR A 485 22.59 -8.44 -10.66
CA THR A 485 23.19 -7.63 -11.73
C THR A 485 23.02 -6.14 -11.45
N PHE A 486 24.11 -5.42 -11.26
CA PHE A 486 24.11 -3.96 -11.13
C PHE A 486 24.91 -3.29 -12.23
N THR A 487 24.33 -2.26 -12.85
CA THR A 487 25.02 -1.40 -13.83
C THR A 487 24.92 0.08 -13.45
N SER A 488 26.07 0.73 -13.30
CA SER A 488 26.19 2.19 -13.29
C SER A 488 26.52 2.68 -14.69
N ASN A 489 25.58 3.37 -15.35
CA ASN A 489 25.70 3.80 -16.74
C ASN A 489 26.54 5.07 -16.91
N SER A 490 26.91 5.37 -18.16
CA SER A 490 27.70 6.57 -18.49
C SER A 490 27.04 7.85 -17.94
N GLY A 491 27.82 8.73 -17.30
CA GLY A 491 27.33 9.96 -16.67
C GLY A 491 26.75 9.79 -15.27
N SER A 492 26.62 8.55 -14.77
CA SER A 492 26.18 8.30 -13.39
C SER A 492 27.33 8.46 -12.38
N GLU A 493 26.97 8.74 -11.13
CA GLU A 493 27.93 8.94 -10.04
C GLU A 493 27.54 8.13 -8.78
N ILE A 494 28.55 7.59 -8.11
CA ILE A 494 28.46 7.06 -6.75
C ILE A 494 29.47 7.82 -5.89
N ASN A 495 28.97 8.68 -5.01
CA ASN A 495 29.76 9.57 -4.17
C ASN A 495 29.70 9.07 -2.71
N ILE A 496 30.85 8.95 -2.07
CA ILE A 496 31.01 8.38 -0.74
C ILE A 496 31.68 9.41 0.17
N SER A 497 30.99 9.76 1.25
CA SER A 497 31.48 10.67 2.29
C SER A 497 31.38 10.10 3.70
N GLY A 498 30.84 8.88 3.86
CA GLY A 498 30.78 8.20 5.14
C GLY A 498 32.01 7.32 5.38
N GLN A 499 32.49 7.26 6.63
CA GLN A 499 33.65 6.45 7.00
C GLN A 499 33.37 4.94 6.92
N SER A 500 34.41 4.15 6.67
CA SER A 500 34.34 2.68 6.64
C SER A 500 33.23 2.14 5.73
N SER A 501 32.99 2.80 4.60
CA SER A 501 31.90 2.48 3.68
C SER A 501 32.42 2.04 2.32
N VAL A 502 31.53 1.41 1.55
CA VAL A 502 31.84 0.89 0.21
C VAL A 502 31.00 1.61 -0.84
N GLY A 503 31.60 1.98 -1.97
CA GLY A 503 30.87 2.57 -3.09
C GLY A 503 29.95 1.56 -3.72
N ALA A 504 30.55 0.51 -4.26
CA ALA A 504 29.86 -0.65 -4.79
C ALA A 504 30.43 -1.96 -4.25
N PHE A 505 29.59 -2.73 -3.59
CA PHE A 505 29.90 -4.06 -3.06
C PHE A 505 29.30 -5.15 -3.96
N ASN A 506 30.09 -6.17 -4.29
CA ASN A 506 29.66 -7.32 -5.10
C ASN A 506 29.95 -8.63 -4.39
N SER A 507 28.94 -9.45 -4.12
CA SER A 507 29.12 -10.70 -3.36
C SER A 507 28.28 -11.88 -3.85
N GLY A 508 27.59 -11.76 -4.97
CA GLY A 508 26.84 -12.87 -5.54
C GLY A 508 27.73 -13.77 -6.38
N THR A 509 27.59 -15.09 -6.27
CA THR A 509 28.36 -16.07 -7.08
C THR A 509 28.18 -15.86 -8.59
N ASN A 510 26.97 -15.50 -9.02
CA ASN A 510 26.67 -15.06 -10.40
C ASN A 510 26.48 -13.55 -10.49
N GLY A 511 26.87 -12.81 -9.45
CA GLY A 511 26.68 -11.38 -9.35
C GLY A 511 27.57 -10.63 -10.33
N ASN A 512 26.99 -9.73 -11.11
CA ASN A 512 27.69 -8.89 -12.07
C ASN A 512 27.56 -7.42 -11.68
N LEU A 513 28.69 -6.82 -11.30
CA LEU A 513 28.82 -5.39 -11.08
C LEU A 513 29.53 -4.75 -12.27
N THR A 514 28.87 -3.81 -12.95
CA THR A 514 29.47 -3.05 -14.05
C THR A 514 29.43 -1.54 -13.77
N ILE A 515 30.61 -0.91 -13.77
CA ILE A 515 30.77 0.54 -13.79
C ILE A 515 31.16 0.93 -15.22
N ALA A 516 30.23 1.52 -15.98
CA ALA A 516 30.42 1.79 -17.40
C ALA A 516 31.43 2.92 -17.67
N ASN A 517 31.90 3.01 -18.92
CA ASN A 517 32.72 4.14 -19.35
C ASN A 517 31.99 5.48 -19.15
N GLY A 518 32.66 6.43 -18.52
CA GLY A 518 32.10 7.72 -18.14
C GLY A 518 31.26 7.72 -16.85
N ALA A 519 31.04 6.57 -16.19
CA ALA A 519 30.53 6.52 -14.83
C ALA A 519 31.68 6.80 -13.82
N LYS A 520 31.33 7.29 -12.62
CA LYS A 520 32.30 7.66 -11.59
C LYS A 520 31.98 7.10 -10.22
N ILE A 521 33.01 6.69 -9.50
CA ILE A 521 32.96 6.48 -8.04
C ILE A 521 33.94 7.46 -7.38
N GLN A 522 33.47 8.20 -6.39
CA GLN A 522 34.27 9.20 -5.67
C GLN A 522 34.21 8.95 -4.17
N GLY A 523 35.36 8.85 -3.50
CA GLY A 523 35.47 8.68 -2.06
C GLY A 523 36.33 9.77 -1.42
N THR A 524 35.80 10.36 -0.34
CA THR A 524 36.42 11.51 0.36
C THR A 524 36.59 11.29 1.87
N ALA A 525 36.17 10.14 2.40
CA ALA A 525 36.27 9.79 3.81
C ALA A 525 37.28 8.66 4.04
N ASP A 526 37.81 8.59 5.25
CA ASP A 526 38.73 7.54 5.67
C ASP A 526 38.07 6.15 5.71
N ASP A 527 38.93 5.15 5.51
CA ASP A 527 38.61 3.73 5.44
C ASP A 527 37.55 3.37 4.40
N THR A 528 37.38 4.22 3.37
CA THR A 528 36.44 3.96 2.28
C THR A 528 37.04 3.10 1.18
N THR A 529 36.21 2.25 0.60
CA THR A 529 36.55 1.43 -0.57
C THR A 529 35.66 1.80 -1.74
N GLY A 530 36.23 2.10 -2.92
CA GLY A 530 35.45 2.38 -4.11
C GLY A 530 34.62 1.18 -4.56
N ILE A 531 35.30 0.08 -4.92
CA ILE A 531 34.67 -1.21 -5.25
C ILE A 531 35.25 -2.31 -4.36
N TYR A 532 34.38 -3.11 -3.76
CA TYR A 532 34.78 -4.33 -3.05
C TYR A 532 34.01 -5.54 -3.56
N GLY A 533 34.73 -6.49 -4.18
CA GLY A 533 34.17 -7.76 -4.64
C GLY A 533 34.62 -8.93 -3.77
N THR A 534 33.68 -9.77 -3.33
CA THR A 534 33.97 -11.01 -2.60
C THR A 534 33.59 -12.27 -3.38
N ASP A 535 32.72 -12.14 -4.37
CA ASP A 535 32.35 -13.21 -5.29
C ASP A 535 31.85 -12.59 -6.61
N GLY A 536 31.62 -13.41 -7.62
CA GLY A 536 31.11 -12.97 -8.93
C GLY A 536 32.11 -12.12 -9.72
N THR A 537 31.60 -11.26 -10.61
CA THR A 537 32.42 -10.41 -11.50
C THR A 537 32.16 -8.94 -11.24
N ALA A 538 33.23 -8.17 -10.99
CA ALA A 538 33.20 -6.71 -10.94
C ALA A 538 34.04 -6.12 -12.07
N THR A 539 33.41 -5.38 -12.98
CA THR A 539 34.03 -4.72 -14.14
C THR A 539 33.98 -3.21 -13.96
N ASN A 540 35.14 -2.56 -13.89
CA ASN A 540 35.23 -1.10 -13.91
C ASN A 540 35.83 -0.59 -15.23
N ASN A 541 34.99 0.03 -16.05
CA ASN A 541 35.36 0.82 -17.23
C ASN A 541 35.28 2.33 -16.98
N GLY A 542 34.83 2.73 -15.78
CA GLY A 542 34.70 4.12 -15.36
C GLY A 542 35.93 4.63 -14.58
N THR A 543 35.74 5.74 -13.88
CA THR A 543 36.78 6.35 -13.04
C THR A 543 36.48 6.13 -11.55
N ILE A 544 37.48 5.69 -10.80
CA ILE A 544 37.44 5.65 -9.34
C ILE A 544 38.42 6.72 -8.81
N THR A 545 37.93 7.63 -7.98
CA THR A 545 38.73 8.70 -7.37
C THR A 545 38.59 8.64 -5.85
N MET A 546 39.68 8.33 -5.16
CA MET A 546 39.71 8.26 -3.70
C MET A 546 40.76 9.23 -3.18
N THR A 547 40.40 10.08 -2.21
CA THR A 547 41.21 11.27 -1.86
C THR A 547 41.53 11.43 -0.37
N ALA A 548 41.03 10.56 0.50
CA ALA A 548 41.33 10.59 1.94
C ALA A 548 42.60 9.78 2.29
N ASP A 549 43.01 9.80 3.56
CA ASP A 549 44.31 9.30 4.01
C ASP A 549 44.40 7.76 3.97
N SER A 550 43.30 7.07 4.28
CA SER A 550 43.19 5.60 4.28
C SER A 550 42.10 5.14 3.33
N VAL A 551 42.41 4.99 2.04
CA VAL A 551 41.41 4.64 1.01
C VAL A 551 41.85 3.51 0.09
N LYS A 552 40.86 2.81 -0.48
CA LYS A 552 41.08 1.73 -1.44
C LYS A 552 40.23 1.98 -2.69
N GLY A 553 40.83 1.86 -3.87
CA GLY A 553 40.11 2.02 -5.13
C GLY A 553 39.25 0.80 -5.47
N LEU A 554 39.92 -0.33 -5.72
CA LEU A 554 39.32 -1.62 -6.06
C LEU A 554 39.96 -2.69 -5.18
N VAL A 555 39.14 -3.50 -4.52
CA VAL A 555 39.58 -4.68 -3.77
C VAL A 555 38.76 -5.88 -4.20
N ALA A 556 39.43 -6.99 -4.46
CA ALA A 556 38.83 -8.30 -4.63
C ALA A 556 39.32 -9.21 -3.49
N GLY A 557 38.41 -9.91 -2.82
CA GLY A 557 38.76 -10.80 -1.71
C GLY A 557 37.65 -11.78 -1.38
N GLY A 558 37.85 -13.05 -1.71
CA GLY A 558 36.94 -14.16 -1.46
C GLY A 558 37.61 -15.49 -1.83
N ALA A 559 36.92 -16.63 -1.62
CA ALA A 559 37.50 -17.96 -1.85
C ALA A 559 37.96 -18.22 -3.30
N ASN A 560 37.50 -17.39 -4.25
CA ASN A 560 37.79 -17.47 -5.69
C ASN A 560 38.54 -16.23 -6.24
N ALA A 561 39.00 -15.31 -5.39
CA ALA A 561 39.67 -14.06 -5.80
C ALA A 561 41.16 -14.24 -6.14
#